data_AF-A0A7V3D508-F1
#
_entry.id   AF-A0A7V3D508-F1
#
_cell.length_a   1.000
_cell.length_b   1.000
_cell.length_c   1.000
_cell.angle_alpha   90.00
_cell.angle_beta   90.00
_cell.angle_gamma   90.00
#
_symmetry.space_group_name_H-M   'P 1'
#
loop_
_entity.id
_entity.type
_entity.pdbx_description
1 polymer ?
#
loop_
_entity_poly.entity_id
_entity_poly.type
_entity_poly.pdbx_seq_one_letter_code
_entity_poly.pdbx_strand_id
1 'polypeptide(L)'
;MKRQLPGLLAALLLLPALGRAEEMDAQGWSGLIHKSSVDKLKGRVDKKFNGAPYSVAVIQSADDLKAFLDTVEARERQKNPVWTTWRKADFSKEVVVCVVLTTPTNKLSMKGWTAPKEGTGTLSISWSGIEPFYGEFYPAVLVRVPVKDLKKINVQVDGKPLAELPVGVKKGMRQSGREVFLVFAQKNPEGEPKKPAVRKLETPKNLPFATDDPGVKTFESLEALKKALGEQIGATLGKGVDFAKEQVVQVRYNTSGPPFGTLEFEADEKKKAVEFYVKEPKVNVRGQALKLGREFFVVPRGWAVKKGADR
;
A
#
# COMPACT_ATOMS: atom_id res chain seq x y z
N MET A 1 8.90 49.29 65.04
CA MET A 1 9.51 47.98 64.72
C MET A 1 9.56 47.80 63.21
N LYS A 2 10.73 47.95 62.60
CA LYS A 2 10.99 47.70 61.18
C LYS A 2 11.47 46.26 61.04
N ARG A 3 10.81 45.44 60.21
CA ARG A 3 11.36 44.15 59.75
C ARG A 3 11.59 44.23 58.26
N GLN A 4 12.87 44.24 57.90
CA GLN A 4 13.37 43.90 56.56
C GLN A 4 13.18 42.40 56.34
N LEU A 5 12.81 42.02 55.11
CA LEU A 5 13.07 40.69 54.55
C LEU A 5 13.76 40.88 53.19
N PRO A 6 14.74 40.01 52.84
CA PRO A 6 15.77 40.28 51.86
C PRO A 6 15.38 39.82 50.45
N GLY A 7 16.13 40.35 49.49
CA GLY A 7 15.95 40.17 48.05
C GLY A 7 15.84 38.73 47.58
N LEU A 8 14.83 38.51 46.74
CA LEU A 8 14.82 37.38 45.81
C LEU A 8 15.64 37.79 44.58
N LEU A 9 16.75 37.08 44.38
CA LEU A 9 17.58 37.17 43.19
C LEU A 9 16.74 36.98 41.92
N ALA A 10 16.91 37.93 41.01
CA ALA A 10 16.61 37.79 39.61
C ALA A 10 17.49 36.68 39.00
N ALA A 11 16.89 35.54 38.68
CA ALA A 11 17.40 34.59 37.71
C ALA A 11 16.37 34.47 36.59
N LEU A 12 16.23 35.56 35.81
CA LEU A 12 15.58 35.50 34.51
C LEU A 12 16.50 34.68 33.61
N LEU A 13 16.23 33.38 33.51
CA LEU A 13 16.81 32.54 32.48
C LEU A 13 16.42 33.14 31.12
N LEU A 14 17.36 33.84 30.51
CA LEU A 14 17.46 34.07 29.08
C LEU A 14 17.59 32.70 28.40
N LEU A 15 16.47 31.99 28.30
CA LEU A 15 16.31 31.01 27.23
C LEU A 15 16.32 31.84 25.95
N PRO A 16 17.28 31.62 25.01
CA PRO A 16 17.11 32.15 23.68
C PRO A 16 15.76 31.63 23.21
N ALA A 17 14.91 32.56 22.75
CA ALA A 17 13.75 32.23 21.95
C ALA A 17 14.27 31.37 20.78
N LEU A 18 14.27 30.05 20.98
CA LEU A 18 14.43 29.07 19.93
C LEU A 18 13.34 29.43 18.96
N GLY A 19 13.76 30.02 17.84
CA GLY A 19 12.89 30.52 16.82
C GLY A 19 11.81 29.47 16.59
N ARG A 20 10.55 29.88 16.79
CA ARG A 20 9.44 29.28 16.07
C ARG A 20 9.84 29.42 14.61
N ALA A 21 10.52 28.39 14.09
CA ALA A 21 10.61 28.17 12.66
C ALA A 21 9.17 28.34 12.18
N GLU A 22 8.98 29.25 11.24
CA GLU A 22 7.70 29.44 10.57
C GLU A 22 7.24 28.06 10.08
N GLU A 23 6.40 27.40 10.88
CA GLU A 23 5.65 26.23 10.46
C GLU A 23 4.73 26.76 9.37
N MET A 24 5.22 26.75 8.13
CA MET A 24 4.33 26.81 6.98
C MET A 24 3.39 25.61 7.15
N ASP A 25 2.13 25.90 7.44
CA ASP A 25 1.05 24.92 7.58
C ASP A 25 0.97 24.07 6.32
N ALA A 26 1.66 22.93 6.31
CA ALA A 26 1.55 21.97 5.23
C ALA A 26 0.08 21.51 5.18
N GLN A 27 -0.63 21.93 4.13
CA GLN A 27 -2.04 21.61 3.96
C GLN A 27 -2.15 20.17 3.48
N GLY A 28 -2.58 19.30 4.38
CA GLY A 28 -2.86 17.90 4.12
C GLY A 28 -4.34 17.66 3.83
N TRP A 29 -4.61 16.70 2.95
CA TRP A 29 -5.92 16.07 2.81
C TRP A 29 -5.75 14.56 2.98
N SER A 30 -6.73 13.93 3.61
CA SER A 30 -6.80 12.47 3.73
C SER A 30 -8.21 12.04 3.38
N GLY A 31 -8.33 11.01 2.56
CA GLY A 31 -9.64 10.51 2.14
C GLY A 31 -9.52 9.39 1.13
N LEU A 32 -10.56 9.22 0.32
CA LEU A 32 -10.66 8.15 -0.66
C LEU A 32 -10.47 8.68 -2.08
N ILE A 33 -9.70 7.95 -2.89
CA ILE A 33 -9.49 8.29 -4.29
C ILE A 33 -9.79 7.12 -5.22
N HIS A 34 -10.38 7.39 -6.37
CA HIS A 34 -10.73 6.35 -7.32
C HIS A 34 -9.47 5.73 -7.95
N LYS A 35 -9.51 4.44 -8.28
CA LYS A 35 -8.43 3.70 -8.94
C LYS A 35 -7.94 4.42 -10.21
N SER A 36 -8.86 4.94 -11.01
CA SER A 36 -8.52 5.65 -12.24
C SER A 36 -7.73 6.95 -11.99
N SER A 37 -7.79 7.55 -10.79
CA SER A 37 -6.93 8.67 -10.39
C SER A 37 -5.48 8.22 -10.22
N VAL A 38 -5.28 7.05 -9.60
CA VAL A 38 -3.94 6.48 -9.39
C VAL A 38 -3.25 6.26 -10.74
N ASP A 39 -3.99 5.83 -11.76
CA ASP A 39 -3.51 5.64 -13.14
C ASP A 39 -3.08 6.93 -13.85
N LYS A 40 -3.42 8.10 -13.29
CA LYS A 40 -2.95 9.41 -13.80
C LYS A 40 -1.71 9.93 -13.09
N LEU A 41 -1.22 9.26 -12.03
CA LEU A 41 -0.01 9.67 -11.34
C LEU A 41 1.24 9.40 -12.20
N LYS A 42 1.85 10.47 -12.72
CA LYS A 42 3.13 10.40 -13.44
C LYS A 42 4.29 10.19 -12.48
N GLY A 43 5.27 9.40 -12.91
CA GLY A 43 6.50 9.16 -12.14
C GLY A 43 6.27 8.49 -10.79
N ARG A 44 5.13 7.81 -10.60
CA ARG A 44 4.81 7.13 -9.34
C ARG A 44 5.76 5.97 -9.11
N VAL A 45 6.04 5.71 -7.84
CA VAL A 45 6.79 4.55 -7.35
C VAL A 45 5.80 3.60 -6.68
N ASP A 46 5.65 2.40 -7.24
CA ASP A 46 4.79 1.35 -6.73
C ASP A 46 5.61 0.36 -5.89
N LYS A 47 5.22 0.14 -4.64
CA LYS A 47 5.97 -0.68 -3.67
C LYS A 47 5.04 -1.41 -2.71
N LYS A 48 5.60 -2.21 -1.81
CA LYS A 48 4.89 -2.85 -0.69
C LYS A 48 5.53 -2.46 0.64
N PHE A 49 4.71 -2.26 1.65
CA PHE A 49 5.14 -2.05 3.04
C PHE A 49 4.31 -2.96 3.94
N ASN A 50 4.98 -3.82 4.73
CA ASN A 50 4.33 -4.89 5.51
C ASN A 50 3.34 -5.73 4.68
N GLY A 51 3.68 -6.00 3.42
CA GLY A 51 2.86 -6.78 2.48
C GLY A 51 1.74 -6.01 1.77
N ALA A 52 1.39 -4.81 2.23
CA ALA A 52 0.35 -4.01 1.61
C ALA A 52 0.92 -3.11 0.50
N PRO A 53 0.34 -3.15 -0.71
CA PRO A 53 0.80 -2.35 -1.84
C PRO A 53 0.40 -0.87 -1.68
N TYR A 54 1.30 0.01 -2.12
CA TYR A 54 1.07 1.45 -2.16
C TYR A 54 1.72 2.06 -3.40
N SER A 55 1.21 3.22 -3.78
CA SER A 55 1.76 4.10 -4.81
C SER A 55 2.12 5.44 -4.18
N VAL A 56 3.25 6.00 -4.57
CA VAL A 56 3.65 7.34 -4.14
C VAL A 56 4.15 8.17 -5.31
N ALA A 57 3.78 9.44 -5.39
CA ALA A 57 4.16 10.32 -6.49
C ALA A 57 4.31 11.77 -6.02
N VAL A 58 5.09 12.55 -6.77
CA VAL A 58 5.17 14.01 -6.65
C VAL A 58 4.54 14.64 -7.87
N ILE A 59 3.42 15.34 -7.66
CA ILE A 59 2.72 16.10 -8.68
C ILE A 59 3.34 17.50 -8.72
N GLN A 60 3.87 17.88 -9.88
CA GLN A 60 4.67 19.11 -10.07
C GLN A 60 4.02 20.10 -11.04
N SER A 61 2.80 19.84 -11.52
CA SER A 61 2.09 20.72 -12.42
C SER A 61 0.59 20.76 -12.13
N ALA A 62 -0.04 21.88 -12.47
CA ALA A 62 -1.47 22.06 -12.34
C ALA A 62 -2.26 21.09 -13.23
N ASP A 63 -1.75 20.78 -14.43
CA ASP A 63 -2.38 19.84 -15.35
C ASP A 63 -2.35 18.41 -14.83
N ASP A 64 -1.25 17.99 -14.22
CA ASP A 64 -1.14 16.66 -13.60
C ASP A 64 -2.05 16.56 -12.38
N LEU A 65 -2.10 17.60 -11.55
CA LEU A 65 -3.03 17.64 -10.42
C LEU A 65 -4.47 17.61 -10.90
N LYS A 66 -4.80 18.37 -11.95
CA LYS A 66 -6.13 18.38 -12.54
C LYS A 66 -6.50 17.00 -13.09
N ALA A 67 -5.64 16.35 -13.87
CA ALA A 67 -5.89 15.01 -14.40
C ALA A 67 -6.09 13.97 -13.28
N PHE A 68 -5.32 14.08 -12.22
CA PHE A 68 -5.45 13.27 -11.02
C PHE A 68 -6.79 13.51 -10.30
N LEU A 69 -7.19 14.76 -10.10
CA LEU A 69 -8.43 15.12 -9.40
C LEU A 69 -9.69 14.96 -10.27
N ASP A 70 -9.57 15.03 -11.59
CA ASP A 70 -10.69 14.93 -12.55
C ASP A 70 -11.25 13.50 -12.67
N THR A 71 -10.75 12.57 -11.87
CA THR A 71 -11.29 11.22 -11.69
C THR A 71 -11.87 10.97 -10.30
N VAL A 72 -11.68 11.91 -9.35
CA VAL A 72 -12.43 11.94 -8.09
C VAL A 72 -13.88 12.28 -8.43
N GLU A 73 -14.83 11.39 -8.15
CA GLU A 73 -16.22 11.51 -8.63
C GLU A 73 -16.80 12.93 -8.45
N ALA A 74 -17.59 13.37 -9.42
CA ALA A 74 -18.31 14.65 -9.40
C ALA A 74 -19.17 14.84 -8.13
N ARG A 75 -19.57 13.74 -7.48
CA ARG A 75 -20.40 13.74 -6.27
C ARG A 75 -19.69 14.29 -5.03
N GLU A 76 -18.37 14.10 -4.92
CA GLU A 76 -17.54 14.74 -3.88
C GLU A 76 -17.12 16.17 -4.27
N ARG A 77 -16.96 16.44 -5.58
CA ARG A 77 -16.52 17.74 -6.09
C ARG A 77 -17.45 18.89 -5.74
N GLN A 78 -18.77 18.65 -5.72
CA GLN A 78 -19.74 19.73 -5.47
C GLN A 78 -19.88 20.11 -3.99
N LYS A 79 -19.41 19.27 -3.05
CA LYS A 79 -19.67 19.47 -1.61
C LYS A 79 -18.42 19.68 -0.77
N ASN A 80 -17.23 19.35 -1.27
CA ASN A 80 -16.01 19.47 -0.49
C ASN A 80 -15.19 20.71 -0.90
N PRO A 81 -15.20 21.80 -0.10
CA PRO A 81 -14.48 23.04 -0.41
C PRO A 81 -12.97 22.82 -0.51
N VAL A 82 -12.44 21.75 0.08
CA VAL A 82 -11.02 21.40 0.03
C VAL A 82 -10.51 21.33 -1.42
N TRP A 83 -11.28 20.75 -2.34
CA TRP A 83 -10.85 20.61 -3.74
C TRP A 83 -10.63 21.95 -4.45
N THR A 84 -11.38 22.99 -4.07
CA THR A 84 -11.20 24.34 -4.62
C THR A 84 -9.90 24.97 -4.15
N THR A 85 -9.45 24.64 -2.93
CA THR A 85 -8.16 25.07 -2.37
C THR A 85 -6.99 24.37 -3.05
N TRP A 86 -7.09 23.06 -3.32
CA TRP A 86 -6.04 22.31 -4.01
C TRP A 86 -5.79 22.80 -5.45
N ARG A 87 -6.85 23.22 -6.16
CA ARG A 87 -6.72 23.80 -7.51
C ARG A 87 -5.98 25.14 -7.54
N LYS A 88 -5.83 25.81 -6.38
CA LYS A 88 -5.10 27.07 -6.24
C LYS A 88 -3.64 26.86 -5.82
N ALA A 89 -3.12 25.64 -5.88
CA ALA A 89 -1.70 25.38 -5.61
C ALA A 89 -0.81 26.17 -6.56
N ASP A 90 0.14 26.92 -6.00
CA ASP A 90 1.15 27.64 -6.76
C ASP A 90 2.32 26.71 -7.04
N PHE A 91 2.25 25.98 -8.16
CA PHE A 91 3.28 25.01 -8.56
C PHE A 91 4.66 25.63 -8.85
N SER A 92 4.78 26.96 -8.84
CA SER A 92 6.09 27.63 -8.85
C SER A 92 6.75 27.66 -7.48
N LYS A 93 5.96 27.51 -6.40
CA LYS A 93 6.41 27.56 -5.01
C LYS A 93 6.22 26.25 -4.27
N GLU A 94 5.36 25.37 -4.78
CA GLU A 94 4.92 24.18 -4.08
C GLU A 94 4.83 22.96 -5.01
N VAL A 95 4.88 21.78 -4.42
CA VAL A 95 4.52 20.52 -5.07
C VAL A 95 3.50 19.79 -4.22
N VAL A 96 2.79 18.85 -4.84
CA VAL A 96 1.84 17.98 -4.14
C VAL A 96 2.43 16.58 -4.04
N VAL A 97 2.64 16.12 -2.82
CA VAL A 97 3.01 14.72 -2.55
C VAL A 97 1.72 13.93 -2.41
N CYS A 98 1.62 12.83 -3.15
CA CYS A 98 0.49 11.92 -3.08
C CYS A 98 0.96 10.54 -2.64
N VAL A 99 0.34 10.01 -1.60
CA VAL A 99 0.52 8.63 -1.13
C VAL A 99 -0.84 7.93 -1.21
N VAL A 100 -0.90 6.76 -1.84
CA VAL A 100 -2.14 5.99 -2.02
C VAL A 100 -1.91 4.54 -1.63
N LEU A 101 -2.78 3.99 -0.79
CA LEU A 101 -2.83 2.54 -0.54
C LEU A 101 -3.62 1.88 -1.66
N THR A 102 -2.96 1.13 -2.56
CA THR A 102 -3.62 0.54 -3.74
C THR A 102 -4.42 -0.72 -3.44
N THR A 103 -4.64 -0.97 -2.15
CA THR A 103 -5.58 -1.94 -1.60
C THR A 103 -6.33 -1.31 -0.42
N PRO A 104 -7.63 -1.59 -0.28
CA PRO A 104 -8.41 -1.13 0.87
C PRO A 104 -8.02 -1.98 2.09
N THR A 105 -6.97 -1.57 2.79
CA THR A 105 -6.46 -2.30 3.96
C THR A 105 -6.58 -1.47 5.22
N ASN A 106 -6.18 -0.20 5.19
CA ASN A 106 -6.07 0.61 6.39
C ASN A 106 -6.32 2.08 6.11
N LYS A 107 -6.47 2.85 7.18
CA LYS A 107 -6.58 4.30 7.11
C LYS A 107 -5.20 4.90 6.89
N LEU A 108 -5.16 5.90 6.01
CA LEU A 108 -3.99 6.71 5.77
C LEU A 108 -4.27 8.12 6.30
N SER A 109 -3.38 8.66 7.13
CA SER A 109 -3.49 10.04 7.59
C SER A 109 -2.13 10.71 7.69
N MET A 110 -2.08 12.01 7.42
CA MET A 110 -0.88 12.81 7.62
C MET A 110 -0.59 12.98 9.11
N LYS A 111 0.68 12.84 9.50
CA LYS A 111 1.17 13.16 10.85
C LYS A 111 1.87 14.51 10.89
N GLY A 112 2.62 14.85 9.83
CA GLY A 112 3.29 16.12 9.74
C GLY A 112 4.23 16.21 8.54
N TRP A 113 4.71 17.42 8.32
CA TRP A 113 5.76 17.73 7.36
C TRP A 113 6.95 18.31 8.09
N THR A 114 8.15 17.79 7.82
CA THR A 114 9.40 18.38 8.28
C THR A 114 10.05 19.09 7.10
N ALA A 115 10.31 20.39 7.28
CA ALA A 115 10.92 21.24 6.27
C ALA A 115 12.29 20.69 5.81
N PRO A 116 12.74 21.04 4.60
CA PRO A 116 13.96 20.48 4.04
C PRO A 116 15.20 20.77 4.89
N LYS A 117 15.97 19.73 5.22
CA LYS A 117 17.35 19.84 5.69
C LYS A 117 18.27 19.30 4.60
N GLU A 118 19.25 20.09 4.17
CA GLU A 118 20.21 19.73 3.12
C GLU A 118 19.55 19.28 1.79
N GLY A 119 18.41 19.87 1.45
CA GLY A 119 17.68 19.48 0.24
C GLY A 119 16.59 18.44 0.44
N THR A 120 16.44 17.86 1.63
CA THR A 120 15.52 16.74 1.87
C THR A 120 14.45 17.11 2.88
N GLY A 121 13.20 17.22 2.43
CA GLY A 121 12.03 17.33 3.30
C GLY A 121 11.45 15.96 3.65
N THR A 122 10.79 15.85 4.80
CA THR A 122 10.20 14.57 5.24
C THR A 122 8.71 14.68 5.45
N LEU A 123 7.96 13.86 4.72
CA LEU A 123 6.53 13.66 4.93
C LEU A 123 6.32 12.46 5.85
N SER A 124 5.77 12.73 7.03
CA SER A 124 5.37 11.70 8.00
C SER A 124 3.89 11.41 7.86
N ILE A 125 3.56 10.15 7.62
CA ILE A 125 2.20 9.64 7.60
C ILE A 125 2.04 8.53 8.64
N SER A 126 0.80 8.28 9.05
CA SER A 126 0.44 7.09 9.81
C SER A 126 -0.43 6.18 8.99
N TRP A 127 -0.20 4.90 9.17
CA TRP A 127 -0.92 3.82 8.53
C TRP A 127 -1.53 2.96 9.64
N SER A 128 -2.82 3.13 9.93
CA SER A 128 -3.46 2.46 11.07
C SER A 128 -4.92 2.11 10.81
N GLY A 129 -5.51 1.29 11.68
CA GLY A 129 -6.90 0.86 11.56
C GLY A 129 -7.16 -0.04 10.35
N ILE A 130 -8.39 -0.52 10.20
CA ILE A 130 -8.85 -1.24 9.01
C ILE A 130 -9.91 -0.37 8.36
N GLU A 131 -9.73 -0.04 7.08
CA GLU A 131 -10.75 0.67 6.31
C GLU A 131 -11.73 -0.35 5.70
N PRO A 132 -13.04 -0.03 5.64
CA PRO A 132 -14.00 -0.79 4.85
C PRO A 132 -13.56 -0.97 3.40
N PHE A 133 -14.10 -2.00 2.75
CA PHE A 133 -13.92 -2.16 1.32
C PHE A 133 -14.77 -1.13 0.57
N TYR A 134 -14.13 -0.10 0.02
CA TYR A 134 -14.79 0.94 -0.78
C TYR A 134 -14.75 0.65 -2.30
N GLY A 135 -14.68 -0.61 -2.72
CA GLY A 135 -14.70 -0.96 -4.14
C GLY A 135 -13.43 -0.53 -4.89
N GLU A 136 -13.60 0.41 -5.82
CA GLU A 136 -12.53 1.00 -6.63
C GLU A 136 -11.89 2.23 -5.97
N PHE A 137 -12.28 2.57 -4.74
CA PHE A 137 -11.72 3.69 -4.00
C PHE A 137 -10.64 3.24 -3.01
N TYR A 138 -9.59 4.06 -2.91
CA TYR A 138 -8.37 3.78 -2.18
C TYR A 138 -8.05 4.88 -1.17
N PRO A 139 -7.64 4.53 0.06
CA PRO A 139 -7.13 5.50 1.02
C PRO A 139 -5.94 6.26 0.46
N ALA A 140 -6.00 7.59 0.51
CA ALA A 140 -4.99 8.48 -0.03
C ALA A 140 -4.73 9.66 0.90
N VAL A 141 -3.49 10.13 0.86
CA VAL A 141 -3.03 11.37 1.50
C VAL A 141 -2.42 12.24 0.42
N LEU A 142 -2.86 13.50 0.38
CA LEU A 142 -2.27 14.55 -0.43
C LEU A 142 -1.70 15.60 0.50
N VAL A 143 -0.48 16.09 0.23
CA VAL A 143 0.15 17.16 1.01
C VAL A 143 0.79 18.18 0.08
N ARG A 144 0.41 19.46 0.23
CA ARG A 144 1.13 20.59 -0.39
C ARG A 144 2.38 20.86 0.44
N VAL A 145 3.53 20.85 -0.21
CA VAL A 145 4.81 21.15 0.45
C VAL A 145 5.56 22.23 -0.33
N PRO A 146 6.25 23.14 0.37
CA PRO A 146 7.04 24.18 -0.27
C PRO A 146 8.25 23.57 -1.00
N VAL A 147 8.55 24.09 -2.19
CA VAL A 147 9.68 23.67 -3.04
C VAL A 147 10.97 24.39 -2.66
N LYS A 148 10.89 25.46 -1.87
CA LYS A 148 12.08 26.20 -1.43
C LYS A 148 13.09 25.24 -0.80
N ASP A 149 14.29 25.21 -1.37
CA ASP A 149 15.40 24.33 -0.96
C ASP A 149 15.09 22.82 -1.02
N LEU A 150 14.02 22.39 -1.69
CA LEU A 150 13.59 20.99 -1.78
C LEU A 150 14.16 20.32 -3.04
N LYS A 151 15.05 19.35 -2.85
CA LYS A 151 15.61 18.49 -3.91
C LYS A 151 15.00 17.08 -3.87
N LYS A 152 14.62 16.62 -2.68
CA LYS A 152 14.12 15.27 -2.42
C LYS A 152 13.07 15.27 -1.31
N ILE A 153 12.15 14.32 -1.38
CA ILE A 153 11.14 14.07 -0.37
C ILE A 153 11.32 12.66 0.15
N ASN A 154 11.54 12.53 1.46
CA ASN A 154 11.46 11.27 2.17
C ASN A 154 10.02 11.09 2.67
N VAL A 155 9.40 9.96 2.35
CA VAL A 155 8.08 9.60 2.88
C VAL A 155 8.29 8.50 3.91
N GLN A 156 7.70 8.67 5.10
CA GLN A 156 7.85 7.73 6.20
C GLN A 156 6.50 7.35 6.81
N VAL A 157 6.36 6.09 7.20
CA VAL A 157 5.21 5.55 7.92
C VAL A 157 5.64 5.23 9.34
N ASP A 158 5.07 5.93 10.33
CA ASP A 158 5.37 5.71 11.76
C ASP A 158 6.89 5.65 12.06
N GLY A 159 7.64 6.59 11.45
CA GLY A 159 9.10 6.72 11.57
C GLY A 159 9.93 5.75 10.72
N LYS A 160 9.30 4.84 9.96
CA LYS A 160 9.99 3.91 9.05
C LYS A 160 10.03 4.48 7.63
N PRO A 161 11.18 4.43 6.93
CA PRO A 161 11.27 4.86 5.54
C PRO A 161 10.32 4.07 4.62
N LEU A 162 9.55 4.81 3.83
CA LEU A 162 8.64 4.27 2.82
C LEU A 162 9.24 4.44 1.42
N ALA A 163 9.54 5.68 1.04
CA ALA A 163 10.08 6.01 -0.28
C ALA A 163 10.89 7.32 -0.25
N GLU A 164 11.80 7.45 -1.22
CA GLU A 164 12.52 8.68 -1.50
C GLU A 164 12.16 9.13 -2.93
N LEU A 165 11.75 10.38 -3.08
CA LEU A 165 11.28 10.94 -4.35
C LEU A 165 12.07 12.19 -4.71
N PRO A 166 12.64 12.28 -5.93
CA PRO A 166 13.28 13.50 -6.39
C PRO A 166 12.23 14.60 -6.66
N VAL A 167 12.59 15.85 -6.35
CA VAL A 167 11.81 17.06 -6.67
C VAL A 167 12.61 17.91 -7.63
N GLY A 168 11.95 18.37 -8.69
CA GLY A 168 12.58 19.16 -9.75
C GLY A 168 12.60 18.42 -11.08
N VAL A 169 11.89 18.98 -12.07
CA VAL A 169 11.93 18.53 -13.47
C VAL A 169 13.05 19.29 -14.20
N LYS A 170 13.89 18.55 -14.92
CA LYS A 170 14.73 19.11 -15.99
C LYS A 170 13.84 19.74 -17.06
N LYS A 171 13.76 21.06 -17.08
CA LYS A 171 13.28 21.80 -18.26
C LYS A 171 14.37 21.65 -19.35
N GLY A 172 14.16 20.76 -20.32
CA GLY A 172 14.97 20.70 -21.55
C GLY A 172 15.82 19.44 -21.81
N MET A 173 15.68 18.35 -21.06
CA MET A 173 16.37 17.11 -21.45
C MET A 173 15.58 16.38 -22.54
N ARG A 174 15.95 16.58 -23.81
CA ARG A 174 15.62 15.65 -24.89
C ARG A 174 15.99 14.25 -24.41
N GLN A 175 15.03 13.32 -24.38
CA GLN A 175 15.30 11.89 -24.29
C GLN A 175 16.05 11.47 -25.56
N SER A 176 17.36 11.69 -25.61
CA SER A 176 18.23 10.96 -26.51
C SER A 176 18.41 9.56 -25.94
N GLY A 177 17.53 8.64 -26.32
CA GLY A 177 17.76 7.19 -26.50
C GLY A 177 18.66 6.39 -25.55
N ARG A 178 18.95 6.84 -24.33
CA ARG A 178 19.72 6.09 -23.34
C ARG A 178 19.09 6.26 -21.98
N GLU A 179 18.33 5.24 -21.60
CA GLU A 179 17.89 5.00 -20.25
C GLU A 179 19.13 4.97 -19.34
N VAL A 180 19.29 5.99 -18.50
CA VAL A 180 20.18 5.90 -17.34
C VAL A 180 19.37 5.23 -16.24
N PHE A 181 19.32 3.91 -16.28
CA PHE A 181 19.03 3.16 -15.07
C PHE A 181 20.25 3.28 -14.16
N LEU A 182 20.10 3.93 -13.03
CA LEU A 182 20.91 3.58 -11.86
C LEU A 182 20.39 2.22 -11.37
N VAL A 183 20.79 1.15 -12.06
CA VAL A 183 20.70 -0.21 -11.54
C VAL A 183 21.77 -0.31 -10.45
N PHE A 184 21.36 -0.31 -9.19
CA PHE A 184 22.17 -0.99 -8.17
C PHE A 184 22.14 -2.47 -8.54
N ALA A 185 23.14 -2.91 -9.30
CA ALA A 185 23.37 -4.31 -9.58
C ALA A 185 23.75 -4.99 -8.26
N GLN A 186 22.74 -5.42 -7.50
CA GLN A 186 22.95 -6.53 -6.57
C GLN A 186 23.29 -7.74 -7.45
N LYS A 187 24.56 -8.11 -7.41
CA LYS A 187 25.10 -9.36 -7.90
C LYS A 187 24.26 -10.48 -7.27
N ASN A 188 23.28 -11.01 -8.02
CA ASN A 188 22.57 -12.23 -7.64
C ASN A 188 23.61 -13.36 -7.61
N PRO A 189 23.92 -13.98 -6.46
CA PRO A 189 24.69 -15.20 -6.47
C PRO A 189 23.86 -16.28 -7.16
N GLU A 190 24.48 -16.92 -8.14
CA GLU A 190 23.95 -18.11 -8.81
C GLU A 190 23.57 -19.19 -7.80
N GLY A 191 22.43 -19.85 -8.05
CA GLY A 191 22.15 -21.17 -7.48
C GLY A 191 21.27 -21.22 -6.24
N GLU A 192 20.18 -20.44 -6.14
CA GLU A 192 19.09 -20.84 -5.25
C GLU A 192 18.22 -21.93 -5.93
N PRO A 193 17.91 -23.04 -5.24
CA PRO A 193 17.09 -24.12 -5.80
C PRO A 193 15.72 -23.56 -6.22
N LYS A 194 15.30 -23.87 -7.46
CA LYS A 194 13.97 -23.51 -7.98
C LYS A 194 12.91 -23.95 -6.98
N LYS A 195 12.36 -23.00 -6.21
CA LYS A 195 11.25 -23.26 -5.29
C LYS A 195 10.10 -23.95 -6.05
N PRO A 196 9.40 -24.90 -5.42
CA PRO A 196 8.39 -25.71 -6.09
C PRO A 196 7.27 -24.87 -6.72
N ALA A 197 6.68 -25.44 -7.77
CA ALA A 197 5.72 -24.86 -8.71
C ALA A 197 4.33 -24.49 -8.13
N VAL A 198 4.23 -24.29 -6.81
CA VAL A 198 2.99 -23.83 -6.16
C VAL A 198 3.04 -22.31 -6.02
N ARG A 199 2.13 -21.60 -6.67
CA ARG A 199 2.04 -20.12 -6.63
C ARG A 199 0.64 -19.66 -6.29
N LYS A 200 0.53 -18.65 -5.43
CA LYS A 200 -0.76 -18.01 -5.11
C LYS A 200 -1.21 -17.13 -6.28
N LEU A 201 -2.48 -17.22 -6.63
CA LEU A 201 -3.12 -16.33 -7.60
C LEU A 201 -3.68 -15.10 -6.89
N GLU A 202 -3.66 -13.96 -7.57
CA GLU A 202 -4.33 -12.76 -7.08
C GLU A 202 -5.85 -12.94 -7.19
N THR A 203 -6.52 -12.93 -6.05
CA THR A 203 -7.97 -13.11 -5.98
C THR A 203 -8.68 -11.82 -6.44
N PRO A 204 -9.63 -11.91 -7.39
CA PRO A 204 -10.46 -10.76 -7.78
C PRO A 204 -11.25 -10.19 -6.59
N LYS A 205 -11.42 -8.86 -6.55
CA LYS A 205 -12.16 -8.17 -5.47
C LYS A 205 -13.64 -8.54 -5.40
N ASN A 206 -14.23 -8.94 -6.52
CA ASN A 206 -15.64 -9.31 -6.66
C ASN A 206 -15.89 -10.81 -6.40
N LEU A 207 -14.95 -11.50 -5.76
CA LEU A 207 -15.13 -12.89 -5.43
C LEU A 207 -16.30 -13.04 -4.43
N PRO A 208 -17.31 -13.90 -4.69
CA PRO A 208 -18.39 -14.11 -3.72
C PRO A 208 -17.86 -14.50 -2.33
N PHE A 209 -18.68 -14.40 -1.29
CA PHE A 209 -18.28 -14.99 -0.01
C PHE A 209 -18.15 -16.52 -0.15
N ALA A 210 -17.23 -17.12 0.61
CA ALA A 210 -17.16 -18.57 0.71
C ALA A 210 -18.39 -19.06 1.48
N THR A 211 -19.09 -20.06 0.96
CA THR A 211 -20.05 -20.84 1.74
C THR A 211 -19.29 -21.74 2.71
N ASP A 212 -19.91 -22.02 3.86
CA ASP A 212 -19.28 -22.20 5.18
C ASP A 212 -18.36 -23.41 5.38
N ASP A 213 -18.17 -24.25 4.35
CA ASP A 213 -17.38 -25.48 4.45
C ASP A 213 -15.90 -25.26 4.05
N PRO A 214 -14.95 -25.39 4.99
CA PRO A 214 -13.53 -25.47 4.68
C PRO A 214 -13.24 -26.67 3.78
N GLY A 215 -12.31 -26.51 2.84
CA GLY A 215 -11.92 -27.60 1.96
C GLY A 215 -11.14 -27.13 0.75
N VAL A 216 -10.73 -28.10 -0.06
CA VAL A 216 -9.97 -27.87 -1.28
C VAL A 216 -10.81 -28.30 -2.47
N LYS A 217 -10.78 -27.52 -3.55
CA LYS A 217 -11.39 -27.87 -4.83
C LYS A 217 -10.40 -27.60 -5.96
N THR A 218 -10.24 -28.56 -6.86
CA THR A 218 -9.35 -28.45 -8.02
C THR A 218 -10.15 -28.14 -9.29
N PHE A 219 -9.51 -27.41 -10.22
CA PHE A 219 -10.03 -27.07 -11.53
C PHE A 219 -8.96 -27.37 -12.58
N GLU A 220 -9.23 -28.37 -13.41
CA GLU A 220 -8.29 -28.83 -14.44
C GLU A 220 -8.41 -28.09 -15.78
N SER A 221 -9.42 -27.23 -15.94
CA SER A 221 -9.62 -26.45 -17.16
C SER A 221 -10.17 -25.06 -16.87
N LEU A 222 -9.95 -24.15 -17.82
CA LEU A 222 -10.51 -22.80 -17.78
C LEU A 222 -12.05 -22.82 -17.77
N GLU A 223 -12.66 -23.76 -18.52
CA GLU A 223 -14.11 -23.92 -18.58
C GLU A 223 -14.69 -24.36 -17.25
N ALA A 224 -14.04 -25.31 -16.56
CA ALA A 224 -14.44 -25.74 -15.22
C ALA A 224 -14.37 -24.58 -14.21
N LEU A 225 -13.33 -23.75 -14.33
CA LEU A 225 -13.14 -22.57 -13.48
C LEU A 225 -14.21 -21.51 -13.73
N LYS A 226 -14.48 -21.18 -15.01
CA LYS A 226 -15.55 -20.25 -15.42
C LYS A 226 -16.94 -20.73 -15.02
N LYS A 227 -17.23 -22.02 -15.19
CA LYS A 227 -18.50 -22.62 -14.77
C LYS A 227 -18.71 -22.52 -13.26
N ALA A 228 -17.65 -22.70 -12.46
CA ALA A 228 -17.75 -22.69 -11.02
C ALA A 228 -17.77 -21.29 -10.40
N LEU A 229 -17.08 -20.32 -11.00
CA LEU A 229 -16.86 -19.00 -10.41
C LEU A 229 -17.49 -17.85 -11.21
N GLY A 230 -18.05 -18.14 -12.39
CA GLY A 230 -18.52 -17.16 -13.36
C GLY A 230 -17.46 -16.78 -14.39
N GLU A 231 -17.91 -16.34 -15.56
CA GLU A 231 -17.07 -16.05 -16.74
C GLU A 231 -15.92 -15.09 -16.42
N GLN A 232 -16.23 -13.95 -15.79
CA GLN A 232 -15.27 -12.89 -15.50
C GLN A 232 -14.19 -13.33 -14.49
N ILE A 233 -14.60 -13.98 -13.41
CA ILE A 233 -13.68 -14.43 -12.34
C ILE A 233 -12.82 -15.58 -12.84
N GLY A 234 -13.43 -16.56 -13.52
CA GLY A 234 -12.72 -17.69 -14.11
C GLY A 234 -11.70 -17.25 -15.16
N ALA A 235 -12.06 -16.32 -16.04
CA ALA A 235 -11.12 -15.75 -17.02
C ALA A 235 -9.93 -15.04 -16.35
N THR A 236 -10.20 -14.28 -15.28
CA THR A 236 -9.14 -13.54 -14.56
C THR A 236 -8.17 -14.49 -13.86
N LEU A 237 -8.70 -15.49 -13.14
CA LEU A 237 -7.88 -16.47 -12.42
C LEU A 237 -7.14 -17.43 -13.36
N GLY A 238 -7.71 -17.74 -14.52
CA GLY A 238 -7.07 -18.58 -15.53
C GLY A 238 -5.98 -17.87 -16.35
N LYS A 239 -5.84 -16.54 -16.21
CA LYS A 239 -4.84 -15.78 -16.97
C LYS A 239 -3.43 -16.21 -16.55
N GLY A 240 -2.65 -16.68 -17.51
CA GLY A 240 -1.28 -17.14 -17.26
C GLY A 240 -1.19 -18.49 -16.56
N VAL A 241 -2.24 -19.33 -16.63
CA VAL A 241 -2.20 -20.73 -16.21
C VAL A 241 -2.10 -21.62 -17.45
N ASP A 242 -1.09 -22.48 -17.49
CA ASP A 242 -0.96 -23.50 -18.54
C ASP A 242 -1.67 -24.77 -18.08
N PHE A 243 -2.98 -24.87 -18.35
CA PHE A 243 -3.82 -26.01 -17.92
C PHE A 243 -3.38 -27.38 -18.49
N ALA A 244 -2.45 -27.42 -19.44
CA ALA A 244 -1.83 -28.68 -19.86
C ALA A 244 -0.86 -29.22 -18.80
N LYS A 245 -0.19 -28.33 -18.06
CA LYS A 245 0.86 -28.66 -17.06
C LYS A 245 0.46 -28.34 -15.63
N GLU A 246 -0.53 -27.47 -15.46
CA GLU A 246 -0.96 -26.89 -14.20
C GLU A 246 -2.45 -27.12 -13.98
N GLN A 247 -2.90 -26.95 -12.73
CA GLN A 247 -4.29 -26.91 -12.33
C GLN A 247 -4.49 -25.78 -11.32
N VAL A 248 -5.70 -25.21 -11.28
CA VAL A 248 -6.06 -24.21 -10.28
C VAL A 248 -6.68 -24.91 -9.07
N VAL A 249 -6.26 -24.51 -7.89
CA VAL A 249 -6.74 -25.02 -6.61
C VAL A 249 -7.40 -23.88 -5.84
N GLN A 250 -8.67 -24.05 -5.49
CA GLN A 250 -9.36 -23.21 -4.52
C GLN A 250 -9.22 -23.81 -3.14
N VAL A 251 -8.76 -23.01 -2.19
CA VAL A 251 -8.68 -23.34 -0.78
C VAL A 251 -9.66 -22.48 0.00
N ARG A 252 -10.65 -23.12 0.62
CA ARG A 252 -11.57 -22.53 1.58
C ARG A 252 -11.11 -22.90 2.97
N TYR A 253 -11.03 -21.92 3.85
CA TYR A 253 -10.64 -22.14 5.23
C TYR A 253 -11.40 -21.18 6.13
N ASN A 254 -11.53 -21.55 7.38
CA ASN A 254 -11.98 -20.64 8.42
C ASN A 254 -10.87 -20.55 9.47
N THR A 255 -10.83 -19.43 10.18
CA THR A 255 -9.88 -19.26 11.26
C THR A 255 -10.44 -18.29 12.29
N SER A 256 -10.33 -18.67 13.55
CA SER A 256 -10.69 -17.82 14.68
C SER A 256 -9.65 -16.70 14.85
N GLY A 257 -10.03 -15.59 15.47
CA GLY A 257 -9.18 -14.42 15.70
C GLY A 257 -9.91 -13.32 16.47
N PRO A 258 -9.36 -12.09 16.53
CA PRO A 258 -7.97 -11.74 16.22
C PRO A 258 -6.98 -12.22 17.31
N PRO A 259 -5.68 -12.40 16.98
CA PRO A 259 -5.13 -12.46 15.62
C PRO A 259 -5.62 -13.70 14.87
N PHE A 260 -5.83 -13.55 13.56
CA PHE A 260 -6.30 -14.63 12.68
C PHE A 260 -5.15 -15.52 12.22
N GLY A 261 -5.44 -16.80 11.97
CA GLY A 261 -4.51 -17.71 11.32
C GLY A 261 -4.16 -17.29 9.89
N THR A 262 -3.00 -17.72 9.43
CA THR A 262 -2.51 -17.49 8.07
C THR A 262 -2.56 -18.81 7.30
N LEU A 263 -3.11 -18.80 6.09
CA LEU A 263 -3.06 -19.97 5.23
C LEU A 263 -1.64 -20.17 4.73
N GLU A 264 -1.07 -21.34 4.99
CA GLU A 264 0.22 -21.81 4.51
C GLU A 264 0.06 -23.11 3.72
N PHE A 265 1.14 -23.56 3.06
CA PHE A 265 1.16 -24.83 2.35
C PHE A 265 2.52 -25.51 2.47
N GLU A 266 2.49 -26.84 2.42
CA GLU A 266 3.66 -27.70 2.30
C GLU A 266 3.56 -28.52 1.01
N ALA A 267 4.62 -28.52 0.22
CA ALA A 267 4.73 -29.30 -1.02
C ALA A 267 5.73 -30.44 -0.82
N ASP A 268 5.30 -31.68 -1.07
CA ASP A 268 6.14 -32.87 -1.11
C ASP A 268 6.36 -33.28 -2.57
N GLU A 269 7.53 -32.94 -3.12
CA GLU A 269 7.90 -33.25 -4.51
C GLU A 269 7.97 -34.75 -4.77
N LYS A 270 8.41 -35.55 -3.78
CA LYS A 270 8.55 -37.01 -3.92
C LYS A 270 7.19 -37.67 -4.03
N LYS A 271 6.23 -37.23 -3.20
CA LYS A 271 4.86 -37.73 -3.22
C LYS A 271 3.96 -37.03 -4.23
N LYS A 272 4.47 -35.98 -4.91
CA LYS A 272 3.69 -35.10 -5.78
C LYS A 272 2.41 -34.64 -5.09
N ALA A 273 2.55 -34.11 -3.88
CA ALA A 273 1.42 -33.74 -3.03
C ALA A 273 1.59 -32.32 -2.46
N VAL A 274 0.47 -31.61 -2.30
CA VAL A 274 0.40 -30.31 -1.62
C VAL A 274 -0.62 -30.39 -0.50
N GLU A 275 -0.22 -30.00 0.70
CA GLU A 275 -1.08 -29.88 1.88
C GLU A 275 -1.24 -28.40 2.25
N PHE A 276 -2.47 -27.92 2.26
CA PHE A 276 -2.81 -26.56 2.70
C PHE A 276 -3.31 -26.59 4.13
N TYR A 277 -2.74 -25.78 5.02
CA TYR A 277 -3.13 -25.72 6.43
C TYR A 277 -3.21 -24.27 6.91
N VAL A 278 -4.05 -24.01 7.90
CA VAL A 278 -4.05 -22.72 8.59
C VAL A 278 -3.04 -22.80 9.72
N LYS A 279 -2.06 -21.90 9.70
CA LYS A 279 -1.13 -21.69 10.80
C LYS A 279 -1.70 -20.69 11.79
N GLU A 280 -1.94 -21.14 13.00
CA GLU A 280 -2.49 -20.31 14.06
C GLU A 280 -1.39 -19.45 14.72
N PRO A 281 -1.69 -18.19 15.05
CA PRO A 281 -0.75 -17.35 15.79
C PRO A 281 -0.60 -17.85 17.22
N LYS A 282 0.64 -17.87 17.72
CA LYS A 282 0.93 -18.25 19.12
C LYS A 282 0.61 -17.08 20.06
N VAL A 283 -0.61 -17.07 20.60
CA VAL A 283 -1.11 -16.03 21.54
C VAL A 283 -2.01 -16.64 22.62
N ASN A 284 -2.14 -15.94 23.75
CA ASN A 284 -2.91 -16.41 24.92
C ASN A 284 -4.44 -16.24 24.78
N VAL A 285 -4.93 -15.34 23.92
CA VAL A 285 -6.35 -15.07 23.72
C VAL A 285 -6.65 -15.00 22.23
N ARG A 286 -7.68 -15.75 21.78
CA ARG A 286 -8.15 -15.84 20.40
C ARG A 286 -9.64 -16.25 20.39
N GLY A 287 -10.35 -16.03 19.27
CA GLY A 287 -11.70 -16.57 19.06
C GLY A 287 -12.85 -15.59 19.29
N GLN A 288 -12.57 -14.29 19.31
CA GLN A 288 -13.62 -13.26 19.37
C GLN A 288 -14.35 -13.07 18.02
N ALA A 289 -13.77 -13.53 16.92
CA ALA A 289 -14.32 -13.45 15.58
C ALA A 289 -13.91 -14.67 14.72
N LEU A 290 -14.78 -15.04 13.80
CA LEU A 290 -14.52 -16.02 12.75
C LEU A 290 -14.18 -15.30 11.43
N LYS A 291 -13.05 -15.65 10.82
CA LYS A 291 -12.70 -15.23 9.46
C LYS A 291 -12.92 -16.38 8.51
N LEU A 292 -13.71 -16.15 7.46
CA LEU A 292 -13.85 -17.05 6.32
C LEU A 292 -12.89 -16.61 5.22
N GLY A 293 -12.01 -17.51 4.80
CA GLY A 293 -10.99 -17.28 3.80
C GLY A 293 -11.23 -18.10 2.54
N ARG A 294 -10.96 -17.48 1.39
CA ARG A 294 -10.98 -18.15 0.09
C ARG A 294 -9.83 -17.67 -0.77
N GLU A 295 -8.92 -18.58 -1.08
CA GLU A 295 -7.71 -18.29 -1.84
C GLU A 295 -7.53 -19.27 -2.99
N PHE A 296 -6.77 -18.85 -4.01
CA PHE A 296 -6.50 -19.66 -5.19
C PHE A 296 -5.01 -19.84 -5.38
N PHE A 297 -4.61 -21.04 -5.79
CA PHE A 297 -3.24 -21.42 -6.05
C PHE A 297 -3.16 -22.13 -7.39
N VAL A 298 -2.00 -22.07 -8.02
CA VAL A 298 -1.65 -22.93 -9.15
C VAL A 298 -0.74 -24.01 -8.63
N VAL A 299 -1.03 -25.24 -8.99
CA VAL A 299 -0.29 -26.44 -8.61
C VAL A 299 -0.03 -27.24 -9.89
N PRO A 300 1.09 -27.99 -10.00
CA PRO A 300 1.27 -28.86 -11.15
C PRO A 300 0.12 -29.86 -11.30
N ARG A 301 -0.23 -30.14 -12.55
CA ARG A 301 -1.30 -31.08 -12.87
C ARG A 301 -0.93 -32.48 -12.38
N GLY A 302 -1.92 -33.19 -11.85
CA GLY A 302 -1.76 -34.55 -11.33
C GLY A 302 -1.13 -34.65 -9.94
N TRP A 303 -0.80 -33.53 -9.29
CA TRP A 303 -0.42 -33.54 -7.88
C TRP A 303 -1.65 -33.71 -6.99
N ALA A 304 -1.52 -34.52 -5.94
CA ALA A 304 -2.56 -34.70 -4.94
C ALA A 304 -2.67 -33.43 -4.08
N VAL A 305 -3.89 -32.98 -3.81
CA VAL A 305 -4.12 -31.76 -3.02
C VAL A 305 -5.11 -32.04 -1.90
N LYS A 306 -4.75 -31.66 -0.67
CA LYS A 306 -5.60 -31.87 0.51
C LYS A 306 -5.56 -30.67 1.46
N LYS A 307 -6.62 -30.55 2.27
CA LYS A 307 -6.60 -29.71 3.48
C LYS A 307 -5.88 -30.50 4.58
N GLY A 308 -4.83 -29.91 5.14
CA GLY A 308 -4.15 -30.41 6.34
C GLY A 308 -4.92 -30.08 7.62
N ALA A 309 -4.49 -30.68 8.72
CA ALA A 309 -4.91 -30.22 10.04
C ALA A 309 -4.37 -28.79 10.26
N ASP A 310 -5.14 -27.95 10.94
CA ASP A 310 -4.68 -26.62 11.32
C ASP A 310 -3.51 -26.77 12.34
N ARG A 311 -2.49 -25.92 12.25
CA ARG A 311 -1.19 -26.09 12.93
C ARG A 311 -0.76 -24.88 13.75
#